data_AF-A0A2D7WRA5-F1
#
_entry.id   AF-A0A2D7WRA5-F1
#
_cell.length_a   1.000
_cell.length_b   1.000
_cell.length_c   1.000
_cell.angle_alpha   90.00
_cell.angle_beta   90.00
_cell.angle_gamma   90.00
#
_symmetry.space_group_name_H-M   'P 1'
#
loop_
_entity.id
_entity.type
_entity.pdbx_description
1 polymer ?
#
loop_
_entity_poly.entity_id
_entity_poly.type
_entity_poly.pdbx_seq_one_letter_code
_entity_poly.pdbx_strand_id
1 'polypeptide(L)'
;DRDSDDNPVLTEWTDSRSHVDWLFDVKVSGQFDVYADVLVNTAASFTLTIAGESSLVTVEPTDHETYESRLISRVMLPVGESGLSLQPSDKSWSPIQLRSIKLKPVGMKGVEAKSMEFKVTLHQ
;
A
#
# COMPACT_ATOMS: atom_id res chain seq x y z
N ASP A 1 -6.28 26.45 14.68
CA ASP A 1 -6.40 24.99 14.77
C ASP A 1 -5.90 24.33 13.50
N ARG A 2 -4.63 23.92 13.52
CA ARG A 2 -3.97 23.16 12.45
C ARG A 2 -3.70 21.77 13.01
N ASP A 3 -4.60 20.84 12.73
CA ASP A 3 -4.23 19.43 12.75
C ASP A 3 -3.39 19.23 11.48
N SER A 4 -2.09 19.50 11.60
CA SER A 4 -1.16 19.23 10.51
C SER A 4 -0.98 17.73 10.53
N ASP A 5 -1.70 17.05 9.63
CA ASP A 5 -1.55 15.64 9.30
C ASP A 5 -0.15 15.45 8.66
N ASP A 6 0.90 15.66 9.47
CA ASP A 6 2.34 15.68 9.14
C ASP A 6 2.87 14.27 8.84
N ASN A 7 2.00 13.37 8.40
CA ASN A 7 2.41 12.08 7.89
C ASN A 7 3.12 12.30 6.55
N PRO A 8 4.35 11.78 6.36
CA PRO A 8 5.04 11.88 5.08
C PRO A 8 4.17 11.26 3.99
N VAL A 9 4.09 11.92 2.85
CA VAL A 9 3.37 11.43 1.68
C VAL A 9 4.38 11.25 0.56
N LEU A 10 4.34 10.09 -0.10
CA LEU A 10 5.05 9.92 -1.35
C LEU A 10 4.28 10.69 -2.43
N THR A 11 4.92 11.73 -2.95
CA THR A 11 4.40 12.59 -4.02
C THR A 11 5.41 12.65 -5.16
N GLU A 12 5.00 13.18 -6.32
CA GLU A 12 5.84 13.31 -7.51
C GLU A 12 6.55 12.01 -7.94
N TRP A 13 5.94 10.86 -7.64
CA TRP A 13 6.44 9.55 -8.01
C TRP A 13 6.31 9.35 -9.53
N THR A 14 7.25 9.91 -10.29
CA THR A 14 7.15 10.07 -11.75
C THR A 14 8.04 9.10 -12.52
N ASP A 15 9.16 8.66 -11.95
CA ASP A 15 10.05 7.69 -12.58
C ASP A 15 9.49 6.26 -12.43
N SER A 16 9.09 5.63 -13.55
CA SER A 16 8.52 4.28 -13.52
C SER A 16 9.49 3.19 -13.05
N ARG A 17 10.79 3.49 -12.99
CA ARG A 17 11.84 2.56 -12.53
C ARG A 17 12.02 2.57 -11.02
N SER A 18 11.46 3.57 -10.34
CA SER A 18 11.56 3.68 -8.89
C SER A 18 10.56 2.74 -8.21
N HIS A 19 10.89 2.28 -7.01
CA HIS A 19 10.04 1.39 -6.22
C HIS A 19 10.08 1.82 -4.76
N VAL A 20 9.07 1.39 -4.01
CA VAL A 20 9.06 1.52 -2.54
C VAL A 20 8.92 0.14 -1.94
N ASP A 21 9.84 -0.16 -1.03
CA ASP A 21 9.91 -1.44 -0.35
C ASP A 21 9.71 -1.28 1.15
N TRP A 22 8.99 -2.23 1.73
CA TRP A 22 8.89 -2.42 3.17
C TRP A 22 9.23 -3.87 3.52
N LEU A 23 10.02 -4.06 4.58
CA LEU A 23 10.20 -5.35 5.25
C LEU A 23 9.40 -5.38 6.54
N PHE A 24 8.76 -6.51 6.83
CA PHE A 24 7.95 -6.66 8.03
C PHE A 24 7.87 -8.11 8.50
N ASP A 25 7.55 -8.30 9.78
CA ASP A 25 7.43 -9.63 10.38
C ASP A 25 5.97 -9.98 10.66
N VAL A 26 5.50 -11.08 10.06
CA VAL A 26 4.16 -11.60 10.20
C VAL A 26 4.09 -12.50 11.42
N LYS A 27 3.39 -12.06 12.46
CA LYS A 27 3.26 -12.79 13.73
C LYS A 27 2.34 -14.00 13.65
N VAL A 28 1.34 -13.95 12.76
CA VAL A 28 0.33 -15.01 12.60
C VAL A 28 0.08 -15.20 11.11
N SER A 29 0.26 -16.42 10.61
CA SER A 29 -0.05 -16.75 9.23
C SER A 29 -1.55 -16.62 8.98
N GLY A 30 -1.93 -16.16 7.81
CA GLY A 30 -3.33 -16.06 7.44
C GLY A 30 -3.58 -15.23 6.20
N GLN A 31 -4.86 -15.01 5.93
CA GLN A 31 -5.29 -14.18 4.81
C GLN A 31 -5.39 -12.72 5.25
N PHE A 32 -4.89 -11.81 4.42
CA PHE A 32 -4.91 -10.38 4.67
C PHE A 32 -5.47 -9.62 3.47
N ASP A 33 -6.31 -8.63 3.75
CA ASP A 33 -6.69 -7.59 2.81
C ASP A 33 -5.64 -6.48 2.83
N VAL A 34 -5.13 -6.13 1.66
CA VAL A 34 -4.13 -5.07 1.46
C VAL A 34 -4.85 -3.82 0.96
N TYR A 35 -4.80 -2.76 1.76
CA TYR A 35 -5.37 -1.46 1.44
C TYR A 35 -4.26 -0.45 1.16
N ALA A 36 -4.48 0.43 0.19
CA ALA A 36 -3.65 1.60 -0.04
C ALA A 36 -4.43 2.87 0.26
N ASP A 37 -3.85 3.76 1.06
CA ASP A 37 -4.38 5.09 1.33
C ASP A 37 -3.76 6.07 0.32
N VAL A 38 -4.53 6.40 -0.71
CA VAL A 38 -4.03 7.04 -1.93
C VAL A 38 -4.91 8.19 -2.40
N LEU A 39 -4.30 9.16 -3.07
CA LEU A 39 -4.98 10.16 -3.89
C LEU A 39 -4.56 9.96 -5.34
N VAL A 40 -5.54 9.83 -6.24
CA VAL A 40 -5.33 9.42 -7.64
C VAL A 40 -6.13 10.35 -8.55
N ASN A 41 -5.46 11.13 -9.39
CA ASN A 41 -6.13 12.06 -10.32
C ASN A 41 -6.52 11.39 -11.64
N THR A 42 -5.79 10.37 -12.04
CA THR A 42 -5.99 9.60 -13.28
C THR A 42 -5.66 8.16 -12.97
N ALA A 43 -6.40 7.22 -13.57
CA ALA A 43 -6.17 5.79 -13.35
C ALA A 43 -4.67 5.47 -13.51
N ALA A 44 -4.16 4.69 -12.57
CA ALA A 44 -2.75 4.35 -12.49
C ALA A 44 -2.62 2.86 -12.21
N SER A 45 -1.68 2.20 -12.87
CA SER A 45 -1.32 0.82 -12.54
C SER A 45 0.10 0.70 -12.01
N PHE A 46 0.28 -0.20 -11.07
CA PHE A 46 1.56 -0.57 -10.50
C PHE A 46 1.58 -2.07 -10.19
N THR A 47 2.76 -2.67 -10.18
CA THR A 47 2.99 -4.02 -9.69
C THR A 47 3.12 -3.98 -8.17
N LEU A 48 2.29 -4.76 -7.49
CA LEU A 48 2.43 -5.09 -6.07
C LEU A 48 3.13 -6.44 -5.99
N THR A 49 4.28 -6.50 -5.33
CA THR A 49 4.93 -7.75 -4.96
C THR A 49 4.86 -7.93 -3.44
N ILE A 50 4.30 -9.03 -2.98
CA ILE A 50 4.19 -9.33 -1.56
C ILE A 50 4.30 -10.83 -1.30
N ALA A 51 5.12 -11.20 -0.32
CA ALA A 51 5.47 -12.61 -0.06
C ALA A 51 5.97 -13.38 -1.31
N GLY A 52 6.65 -12.69 -2.23
CA GLY A 52 7.16 -13.26 -3.48
C GLY A 52 6.12 -13.40 -4.60
N GLU A 53 4.84 -13.15 -4.33
CA GLU A 53 3.79 -13.12 -5.35
C GLU A 53 3.66 -11.71 -5.92
N SER A 54 3.57 -11.61 -7.25
CA SER A 54 3.43 -10.32 -7.94
C SER A 54 2.09 -10.23 -8.66
N SER A 55 1.39 -9.12 -8.51
CA SER A 55 0.14 -8.82 -9.20
C SER A 55 0.13 -7.41 -9.78
N LEU A 56 -0.53 -7.23 -10.92
CA LEU A 56 -0.79 -5.91 -11.48
C LEU A 56 -2.05 -5.34 -10.81
N VAL A 57 -1.90 -4.19 -10.16
CA VAL A 57 -2.98 -3.44 -9.52
C VAL A 57 -3.28 -2.22 -10.38
N THR A 58 -4.56 -1.93 -10.61
CA THR A 58 -5.01 -0.64 -11.16
C THR A 58 -5.87 0.04 -10.10
N VAL A 59 -5.54 1.29 -9.81
CA VAL A 59 -6.35 2.16 -8.96
C VAL A 59 -7.05 3.20 -9.83
N GLU A 60 -8.37 3.29 -9.67
CA GLU A 60 -9.18 4.30 -10.34
C GLU A 60 -9.02 5.66 -9.65
N PRO A 61 -9.36 6.78 -10.33
CA PRO A 61 -9.35 8.10 -9.74
C PRO A 61 -10.15 8.16 -8.43
N THR A 62 -9.65 8.96 -7.49
CA THR A 62 -10.35 9.30 -6.26
C THR A 62 -11.32 10.46 -6.48
N ASP A 63 -12.37 10.52 -5.69
CA ASP A 63 -13.33 11.61 -5.73
C ASP A 63 -12.82 12.82 -4.92
N HIS A 64 -12.95 14.02 -5.50
CA HIS A 64 -12.84 15.30 -4.78
C HIS A 64 -11.53 15.58 -4.00
N GLU A 65 -10.36 15.36 -4.60
CA GLU A 65 -9.04 15.75 -4.04
C GLU A 65 -8.75 15.21 -2.62
N THR A 66 -9.46 14.16 -2.18
CA THR A 66 -9.25 13.53 -0.86
C THR A 66 -8.62 12.15 -0.97
N TYR A 67 -7.81 11.78 0.03
CA TYR A 67 -7.23 10.44 0.11
C TYR A 67 -8.30 9.41 0.43
N GLU A 68 -8.26 8.28 -0.30
CA GLU A 68 -9.17 7.18 -0.13
C GLU A 68 -8.41 5.87 0.16
N SER A 69 -8.94 5.09 1.10
CA SER A 69 -8.46 3.75 1.41
C SER A 69 -9.05 2.73 0.42
N ARG A 70 -8.29 2.34 -0.61
CA ARG A 70 -8.69 1.37 -1.64
C ARG A 70 -8.19 -0.04 -1.30
N LEU A 71 -9.05 -1.06 -1.41
CA LEU A 71 -8.62 -2.46 -1.37
C LEU A 71 -7.90 -2.78 -2.69
N ILE A 72 -6.61 -3.12 -2.63
CA ILE A 72 -5.79 -3.34 -3.82
C ILE A 72 -5.42 -4.81 -4.03
N SER A 73 -5.44 -5.63 -2.98
CA SER A 73 -5.14 -7.06 -3.08
C SER A 73 -5.66 -7.83 -1.87
N ARG A 74 -5.73 -9.15 -1.99
CA ARG A 74 -5.96 -10.10 -0.90
C ARG A 74 -4.93 -11.22 -1.01
N VAL A 75 -4.17 -11.45 0.05
CA VAL A 75 -3.01 -12.35 0.02
C VAL A 75 -2.96 -13.30 1.20
N MET A 76 -2.31 -14.44 1.03
CA MET A 76 -1.97 -15.35 2.11
C MET A 76 -0.53 -15.09 2.55
N LEU A 77 -0.31 -14.82 3.83
CA LEU A 77 1.02 -14.58 4.38
C LEU A 77 1.41 -15.71 5.36
N PRO A 78 2.62 -16.28 5.24
CA PRO A 78 3.16 -17.19 6.26
C PRO A 78 3.61 -16.41 7.50
N VAL A 79 3.85 -17.11 8.61
CA VAL A 79 4.56 -16.52 9.78
C VAL A 79 6.02 -16.26 9.39
N GLY A 80 6.55 -15.12 9.86
CA GLY A 80 7.96 -14.73 9.68
C GLY A 80 8.13 -13.49 8.82
N GLU A 81 9.38 -13.25 8.40
CA GLU A 81 9.74 -12.08 7.59
C GLU A 81 9.07 -12.12 6.21
N SER A 82 8.57 -10.98 5.77
CA SER A 82 7.96 -10.77 4.46
C SER A 82 8.31 -9.39 3.93
N GLY A 83 8.37 -9.28 2.61
CA GLY A 83 8.55 -8.02 1.90
C GLY A 83 7.26 -7.58 1.20
N LEU A 84 7.08 -6.26 1.08
CA LEU A 84 6.09 -5.60 0.24
C LEU A 84 6.80 -4.60 -0.64
N SER A 85 6.61 -4.70 -1.95
CA SER A 85 7.15 -3.76 -2.93
C SER A 85 6.04 -3.21 -3.81
N LEU A 86 6.09 -1.91 -4.09
CA LEU A 86 5.26 -1.26 -5.09
C LEU A 86 6.16 -0.66 -6.17
N GLN A 87 5.89 -1.03 -7.42
CA GLN A 87 6.62 -0.54 -8.57
C GLN A 87 5.65 -0.03 -9.64
N PRO A 88 5.79 1.19 -10.17
CA PRO A 88 5.00 1.69 -11.28
C PRO A 88 4.99 0.74 -12.49
N SER A 89 3.84 0.62 -13.15
CA SER A 89 3.75 -0.09 -14.43
C SER A 89 4.33 0.76 -15.56
N ASP A 90 5.28 0.24 -16.33
CA ASP A 90 5.89 0.98 -17.45
C ASP A 90 4.88 1.47 -18.50
N LYS A 91 3.72 0.82 -18.64
CA LYS A 91 2.74 1.11 -19.70
C LYS A 91 1.58 2.00 -19.26
N SER A 92 1.24 1.99 -17.98
CA SER A 92 0.00 2.58 -17.47
C SER A 92 0.19 3.30 -16.15
N TRP A 93 1.41 3.78 -15.90
CA TRP A 93 1.68 4.61 -14.73
C TRP A 93 1.19 6.04 -14.93
N SER A 94 0.40 6.49 -13.96
CA SER A 94 0.16 7.90 -13.69
C SER A 94 0.61 8.16 -12.24
N PRO A 95 1.36 9.23 -11.95
CA PRO A 95 1.79 9.52 -10.59
C PRO A 95 0.62 9.57 -9.61
N ILE A 96 0.72 8.80 -8.52
CA ILE A 96 -0.23 8.81 -7.41
C ILE A 96 0.40 9.49 -6.21
N GLN A 97 -0.42 9.94 -5.26
CA GLN A 97 0.06 10.23 -3.91
C GLN A 97 -0.26 9.05 -2.99
N LEU A 98 0.73 8.58 -2.24
CA LEU A 98 0.59 7.43 -1.34
C LEU A 98 0.98 7.83 0.08
N ARG A 99 0.07 7.60 1.04
CA ARG A 99 0.30 7.83 2.48
C ARG A 99 0.76 6.58 3.19
N SER A 100 0.00 5.50 3.02
CA SER A 100 0.30 4.23 3.68
C SER A 100 -0.29 3.03 2.97
N ILE A 101 0.28 1.86 3.27
CA ILE A 101 -0.30 0.55 2.97
C ILE A 101 -0.73 -0.10 4.28
N LYS A 102 -1.93 -0.68 4.31
CA LYS A 102 -2.51 -1.34 5.49
C LYS A 102 -2.83 -2.79 5.19
N LEU A 103 -2.33 -3.71 6.00
CA LEU A 103 -2.73 -5.12 5.96
C LEU A 103 -3.71 -5.42 7.09
N LYS A 104 -4.91 -5.86 6.71
CA LYS A 104 -6.00 -6.22 7.64
C LYS A 104 -6.25 -7.72 7.59
N PRO A 105 -6.16 -8.44 8.72
CA PRO A 105 -6.48 -9.87 8.76
C PRO A 105 -7.93 -10.13 8.33
N VAL A 106 -8.16 -11.17 7.52
CA VAL A 106 -9.49 -11.61 7.10
C VAL A 106 -9.95 -12.76 7.99
N GLY A 107 -11.17 -12.67 8.52
CA GLY A 107 -11.82 -13.78 9.23
C GLY A 107 -11.34 -14.05 10.66
N MET A 108 -10.37 -13.29 11.19
CA MET A 108 -9.94 -13.40 12.59
C MET A 108 -10.91 -12.63 13.51
N LYS A 109 -11.90 -13.33 14.09
CA LYS A 109 -12.71 -12.80 15.20
C LYS A 109 -12.17 -13.29 16.54
N GLY A 110 -11.95 -12.37 17.48
CA GLY A 110 -11.80 -12.72 18.92
C GLY A 110 -10.38 -12.95 19.45
N VAL A 111 -9.34 -12.82 18.63
CA VAL A 111 -7.94 -12.66 19.07
C VAL A 111 -7.48 -11.31 18.51
N GLU A 112 -6.65 -10.53 19.22
CA GLU A 112 -6.10 -9.24 18.76
C GLU A 112 -5.56 -9.32 17.32
N ALA A 113 -6.42 -9.17 16.33
CA ALA A 113 -6.09 -9.17 14.93
C ALA A 113 -5.54 -7.78 14.62
N LYS A 114 -4.27 -7.57 14.98
CA LYS A 114 -3.60 -6.28 14.78
C LYS A 114 -3.39 -6.09 13.28
N SER A 115 -3.99 -5.03 12.75
CA SER A 115 -3.67 -4.56 11.41
C SER A 115 -2.23 -4.03 11.42
N MET A 116 -1.54 -4.20 10.30
CA MET A 116 -0.22 -3.59 10.08
C MET A 116 -0.39 -2.37 9.19
N GLU A 117 0.29 -1.28 9.50
CA GLU A 117 0.30 -0.08 8.67
C GLU A 117 1.75 0.32 8.36
N PHE A 118 2.02 0.47 7.07
CA PHE A 118 3.29 0.86 6.48
C PHE A 118 3.14 2.28 5.98
N LYS A 119 3.60 3.24 6.77
CA LYS A 119 3.60 4.65 6.36
C LYS A 119 4.82 4.94 5.50
N VAL A 120 4.67 5.88 4.58
CA VAL A 120 5.84 6.48 3.94
C VAL A 120 6.63 7.23 5.02
N THR A 121 7.95 7.04 5.04
CA THR A 121 8.86 7.73 5.96
C THR A 121 9.98 8.41 5.16
N LEU A 122 10.15 9.73 5.36
CA LEU A 122 11.29 10.46 4.83
C LEU A 122 12.45 10.32 5.84
N HIS A 123 13.54 9.67 5.44
CA HIS A 123 14.79 9.76 6.18
C HIS A 123 15.50 11.04 5.73
N GLN A 124 15.57 12.04 6.62
CA GLN A 124 16.34 13.28 6.42
C GLN A 124 17.82 13.07 6.75
#